data_AF-A0A660NGF7-F1
#
_entry.id   AF-A0A660NGF7-F1
#
_cell.length_a   1.000
_cell.length_b   1.000
_cell.length_c   1.000
_cell.angle_alpha   90.00
_cell.angle_beta   90.00
_cell.angle_gamma   90.00
#
_symmetry.space_group_name_H-M   'P 1'
#
loop_
_entity.id
_entity.type
_entity.pdbx_description
1 polymer ?
#
loop_
_entity_poly.entity_id
_entity_poly.type
_entity_poly.pdbx_seq_one_letter_code
_entity_poly.pdbx_strand_id
1 'polypeptide(L)'
;MNRRAFHLGTLAIALGLTTPLYAQTMRIDVSGVGARQVPLALAPFAGTGSLPRTLDTVIGDDLKRSGMFRLVNVTGSYSENTPLDMSALRSQGADSILVGSVNPVANARVEFRYKLADTIRQSVLSEATMTAGENDVRLAGHRIADTVYEKLTGIKGIFSTRIA
;
A
#
# COMPACT_ATOMS: atom_id res chain seq x y z
N MET A 1 -74.80 58.74 10.20
CA MET A 1 -75.42 57.74 9.29
C MET A 1 -74.30 57.19 8.42
N ASN A 2 -73.71 56.03 8.77
CA ASN A 2 -74.01 54.70 8.21
C ASN A 2 -73.64 54.62 6.71
N ARG A 3 -72.75 53.78 6.16
CA ARG A 3 -72.31 52.40 6.51
C ARG A 3 -71.23 51.94 5.50
N ARG A 4 -70.29 51.10 5.96
CA ARG A 4 -69.74 49.84 5.36
C ARG A 4 -69.13 49.90 3.93
N ALA A 5 -67.81 49.71 3.73
CA ALA A 5 -66.98 48.49 3.80
C ALA A 5 -66.87 47.73 2.44
N PHE A 6 -65.75 47.01 2.26
CA PHE A 6 -65.39 46.04 1.20
C PHE A 6 -64.92 46.63 -0.16
N HIS A 7 -63.90 46.15 -0.88
CA HIS A 7 -62.79 45.21 -0.66
C HIS A 7 -61.91 45.21 -1.94
N LEU A 8 -60.65 44.79 -1.77
CA LEU A 8 -59.81 44.02 -2.69
C LEU A 8 -59.50 44.55 -4.11
N GLY A 9 -58.21 44.78 -4.35
CA GLY A 9 -57.64 44.81 -5.70
C GLY A 9 -56.13 45.02 -5.72
N THR A 10 -55.36 44.39 -4.82
CA THR A 10 -53.90 44.46 -4.85
C THR A 10 -53.36 43.60 -5.99
N LEU A 11 -52.88 44.27 -7.04
CA LEU A 11 -52.21 43.70 -8.20
C LEU A 11 -50.88 43.04 -7.76
N ALA A 12 -50.78 41.73 -7.92
CA ALA A 12 -49.58 40.95 -7.63
C ALA A 12 -48.52 41.18 -8.71
N ILE A 13 -47.40 41.82 -8.36
CA ILE A 13 -46.18 41.86 -9.17
C ILE A 13 -45.27 40.74 -8.64
N ALA A 14 -45.21 39.62 -9.37
CA ALA A 14 -44.26 38.56 -9.11
C ALA A 14 -42.89 38.94 -9.68
N LEU A 15 -42.04 39.55 -8.85
CA LEU A 15 -40.63 39.78 -9.17
C LEU A 15 -39.87 38.45 -8.99
N GLY A 16 -39.42 37.87 -10.11
CA GLY A 16 -38.61 36.66 -10.12
C GLY A 16 -37.27 36.86 -9.42
N LEU A 17 -37.10 36.19 -8.29
CA LEU A 17 -35.82 36.06 -7.58
C LEU A 17 -34.96 35.03 -8.29
N THR A 18 -34.08 35.47 -9.20
CA THR A 18 -33.02 34.61 -9.74
C THR A 18 -31.87 34.58 -8.74
N THR A 19 -31.78 33.52 -7.93
CA THR A 19 -30.62 33.28 -7.07
C THR A 19 -29.45 32.73 -7.90
N PRO A 20 -28.21 33.20 -7.70
CA PRO A 20 -27.06 32.61 -8.38
C PRO A 20 -26.79 31.21 -7.81
N LEU A 21 -26.69 30.23 -8.70
CA LEU A 21 -26.28 28.88 -8.37
C LEU A 21 -24.76 28.89 -8.10
N TYR A 22 -24.37 28.89 -6.82
CA TYR A 22 -22.96 28.71 -6.46
C TYR A 22 -22.54 27.28 -6.80
N ALA A 23 -21.84 27.12 -7.93
CA ALA A 23 -21.13 25.90 -8.24
C ALA A 23 -20.06 25.69 -7.16
N GLN A 24 -20.29 24.76 -6.25
CA GLN A 24 -19.29 24.32 -5.30
C GLN A 24 -18.21 23.59 -6.09
N THR A 25 -17.13 24.28 -6.43
CA THR A 25 -15.93 23.67 -6.96
C THR A 25 -15.41 22.72 -5.89
N MET A 26 -15.64 21.43 -6.05
CA MET A 26 -15.04 20.41 -5.19
C MET A 26 -13.53 20.45 -5.42
N ARG A 27 -12.85 21.24 -4.59
CA ARG A 27 -11.40 21.25 -4.49
C ARG A 27 -11.03 20.09 -3.57
N ILE A 28 -10.70 18.95 -4.17
CA ILE A 28 -10.05 17.86 -3.44
C ILE A 28 -8.60 18.32 -3.21
N ASP A 29 -8.36 18.92 -2.05
CA ASP A 29 -7.01 19.20 -1.58
C ASP A 29 -6.44 17.89 -1.01
N VAL A 30 -5.75 17.12 -1.85
CA VAL A 30 -5.00 15.95 -1.40
C VAL A 30 -3.70 16.45 -0.79
N SER A 31 -3.75 16.89 0.47
CA SER A 31 -2.54 17.04 1.28
C SER A 31 -2.00 15.65 1.63
N GLY A 32 -1.45 14.94 0.65
CA GLY A 32 -0.87 13.60 0.79
C GLY A 32 0.53 13.60 1.40
N VAL A 33 0.82 14.54 2.31
CA VAL A 33 2.11 14.66 3.02
C VAL A 33 1.78 14.76 4.50
N GLY A 34 1.46 13.63 5.13
CA GLY A 34 1.04 13.60 6.54
C GLY A 34 0.52 12.27 7.08
N ALA A 35 0.19 11.30 6.22
CA ALA A 35 -0.10 9.95 6.70
C ALA A 35 1.20 9.29 7.20
N ARG A 36 1.15 8.73 8.42
CA ARG A 36 2.29 8.02 9.00
C ARG A 36 2.57 6.75 8.19
N GLN A 37 3.66 6.77 7.41
CA GLN A 37 4.10 5.61 6.65
C GLN A 37 4.66 4.53 7.58
N VAL A 38 4.41 3.27 7.23
CA VAL A 38 4.96 2.09 7.91
C VAL A 38 6.43 1.92 7.50
N PRO A 39 7.39 2.02 8.44
CA PRO A 39 8.80 1.76 8.16
C PRO A 39 9.06 0.27 7.95
N LEU A 40 9.40 -0.12 6.72
CA LEU A 40 9.67 -1.51 6.36
C LEU A 40 11.11 -1.64 5.86
N ALA A 41 11.90 -2.51 6.48
CA ALA A 41 13.15 -2.97 5.91
C ALA A 41 12.88 -4.01 4.82
N LEU A 42 13.43 -3.81 3.63
CA LEU A 42 13.46 -4.81 2.57
C LEU A 42 14.90 -5.26 2.39
N ALA A 43 15.25 -6.41 2.97
CA ALA A 43 16.56 -6.98 2.75
C ALA A 43 16.65 -7.52 1.32
N PRO A 44 17.80 -7.38 0.64
CA PRO A 44 18.00 -7.99 -0.67
C PRO A 44 17.74 -9.49 -0.58
N PHE A 45 16.93 -10.04 -1.49
CA PHE A 45 16.70 -11.47 -1.50
C PHE A 45 18.00 -12.20 -1.87
N ALA A 46 18.31 -13.25 -1.13
CA ALA A 46 19.45 -14.11 -1.43
C ALA A 46 19.19 -14.92 -2.71
N GLY A 47 20.23 -15.26 -3.47
CA GLY A 47 20.11 -16.07 -4.68
C GLY A 47 21.18 -15.71 -5.70
N THR A 48 21.08 -16.28 -6.90
CA THR A 48 22.04 -16.08 -7.99
C THR A 48 21.43 -15.32 -9.16
N GLY A 49 22.26 -14.53 -9.84
CA GLY A 49 21.88 -13.82 -11.07
C GLY A 49 20.99 -12.59 -10.86
N SER A 50 20.19 -12.27 -11.87
CA SER A 50 19.33 -11.07 -11.92
C SER A 50 17.94 -11.26 -11.30
N LEU A 51 17.56 -12.50 -10.98
CA LEU A 51 16.23 -12.83 -10.44
C LEU A 51 15.98 -12.18 -9.07
N PRO A 52 16.90 -12.26 -8.07
CA PRO A 52 16.66 -11.67 -6.76
C PRO A 52 16.49 -10.16 -6.85
N ARG A 53 17.37 -9.48 -7.60
CA ARG A 53 17.27 -8.03 -7.85
C ARG A 53 15.94 -7.63 -8.48
N THR A 54 15.44 -8.42 -9.43
CA THR A 54 14.15 -8.14 -10.09
C THR A 54 12.99 -8.22 -9.08
N LEU A 55 13.01 -9.23 -8.22
CA LEU A 55 11.99 -9.43 -7.19
C LEU A 55 11.99 -8.28 -6.17
N ASP A 56 13.16 -7.93 -5.63
CA ASP A 56 13.33 -6.85 -4.65
C ASP A 56 12.82 -5.51 -5.18
N THR A 57 13.16 -5.22 -6.44
CA THR A 57 12.76 -3.97 -7.11
C THR A 57 11.24 -3.90 -7.24
N VAL A 58 10.59 -4.99 -7.68
CA VAL A 58 9.13 -5.03 -7.83
C VAL A 58 8.43 -4.83 -6.48
N ILE A 59 8.83 -5.59 -5.46
CA ILE A 59 8.22 -5.48 -4.13
C ILE A 59 8.40 -4.07 -3.57
N GLY A 60 9.62 -3.55 -3.64
CA GLY A 60 9.93 -2.22 -3.13
C GLY A 60 9.17 -1.11 -3.85
N ASP A 61 9.07 -1.17 -5.17
CA ASP A 61 8.39 -0.16 -5.98
C ASP A 61 6.88 -0.16 -5.75
N ASP A 62 6.25 -1.32 -5.60
CA ASP A 62 4.81 -1.42 -5.34
C ASP A 62 4.44 -0.86 -3.97
N LEU A 63 5.19 -1.27 -2.93
CA LEU A 63 4.97 -0.79 -1.57
C LEU A 63 5.23 0.71 -1.47
N LYS A 64 6.27 1.24 -2.10
CA LYS A 64 6.51 2.70 -2.19
C LYS A 64 5.38 3.42 -2.91
N ARG A 65 4.94 2.92 -4.06
CA ARG A 65 3.87 3.53 -4.87
C ARG A 65 2.52 3.55 -4.16
N SER A 66 2.28 2.65 -3.21
CA SER A 66 1.07 2.68 -2.38
C SER A 66 0.97 3.90 -1.46
N GLY A 67 2.09 4.60 -1.22
CA GLY A 67 2.16 5.72 -0.28
C GLY A 67 2.12 5.32 1.20
N MET A 68 1.88 4.04 1.50
CA MET A 68 1.71 3.55 2.88
C MET A 68 3.02 3.13 3.55
N PHE A 69 4.06 2.87 2.76
CA PHE A 69 5.34 2.34 3.25
C PHE A 69 6.48 3.31 2.99
N ARG A 70 7.41 3.35 3.94
CA ARG A 70 8.73 3.95 3.77
C ARG A 70 9.77 2.84 3.89
N LEU A 71 10.52 2.59 2.82
CA LEU A 71 11.58 1.59 2.89
C LEU A 71 12.76 2.11 3.73
N VAL A 72 13.25 1.26 4.62
CA VAL A 72 14.38 1.52 5.50
C VAL A 72 15.55 0.66 5.05
N ASN A 73 16.72 1.28 4.89
CA ASN A 73 17.95 0.54 4.64
C ASN A 73 18.49 0.07 5.98
N VAL A 74 18.64 -1.24 6.12
CA VAL A 74 19.24 -1.87 7.30
C VAL A 74 20.65 -2.37 6.98
N THR A 75 21.55 -2.28 7.94
CA THR A 75 22.92 -2.78 7.83
C THR A 75 23.00 -4.22 8.33
N GLY A 76 23.59 -5.09 7.52
CA GLY A 76 23.74 -6.51 7.83
C GLY A 76 23.26 -7.39 6.69
N SER A 77 23.50 -8.70 6.84
CA SER A 77 22.92 -9.72 5.96
C SER A 77 21.87 -10.47 6.75
N TYR A 78 20.66 -10.54 6.19
CA TYR A 78 19.52 -11.18 6.83
C TYR A 78 18.99 -12.28 5.91
N SER A 79 18.71 -13.44 6.49
CA SER A 79 18.07 -14.56 5.78
C SER A 79 16.82 -15.01 6.53
N GLU A 80 15.85 -15.49 5.77
CA GLU A 80 14.68 -16.20 6.23
C GLU A 80 15.02 -17.44 7.06
N ASN A 81 16.19 -18.07 6.87
CA ASN A 81 16.58 -19.29 7.58
C ASN A 81 17.29 -19.01 8.92
N THR A 82 17.63 -17.76 9.20
CA THR A 82 18.37 -17.36 10.40
C THR A 82 17.48 -16.59 11.37
N PRO A 83 17.70 -16.72 12.70
CA PRO A 83 17.05 -15.83 13.66
C PRO A 83 17.36 -14.36 13.36
N LEU A 84 16.33 -13.53 13.35
CA LEU A 84 16.45 -12.09 13.13
C LEU A 84 16.60 -11.37 14.47
N ASP A 85 17.61 -10.53 14.61
CA ASP A 85 17.72 -9.62 15.75
C ASP A 85 16.73 -8.46 15.56
N MET A 86 15.51 -8.67 16.04
CA MET A 86 14.42 -7.70 15.97
C MET A 86 14.77 -6.38 16.68
N SER A 87 15.57 -6.44 17.75
CA SER A 87 15.95 -5.25 18.52
C SER A 87 16.92 -4.36 17.76
N ALA A 88 17.92 -4.97 17.10
CA ALA A 88 18.86 -4.26 16.24
C ALA A 88 18.19 -3.69 14.98
N LEU A 89 17.21 -4.39 14.42
CA LEU A 89 16.44 -3.89 13.28
C LEU A 89 15.56 -2.70 13.66
N ARG A 90 14.91 -2.78 14.83
CA ARG A 90 14.09 -1.69 15.37
C ARG A 90 14.92 -0.45 15.67
N SER A 91 16.13 -0.59 16.22
CA SER A 91 17.01 0.55 16.48
C SER A 91 17.49 1.25 15.21
N GLN A 92 17.51 0.55 14.07
CA GLN A 92 17.77 1.11 12.74
C GLN A 92 16.51 1.76 12.11
N GLY A 93 15.37 1.75 12.82
CA GLY A 93 14.14 2.42 12.40
C GLY A 93 13.22 1.58 11.52
N ALA A 94 13.43 0.26 11.45
CA ALA A 94 12.53 -0.67 10.78
C ALA A 94 11.51 -1.24 11.77
N ASP A 95 10.23 -0.92 11.61
CA ASP A 95 9.13 -1.49 12.41
C ASP A 95 8.75 -2.89 11.92
N SER A 96 9.11 -3.22 10.68
CA SER A 96 8.96 -4.55 10.10
C SER A 96 10.12 -4.84 9.16
N ILE A 97 10.36 -6.12 8.89
CA ILE A 97 11.37 -6.57 7.92
C ILE A 97 10.82 -7.66 7.02
N LEU A 98 11.11 -7.55 5.73
CA LEU A 98 10.97 -8.61 4.75
C LEU A 98 12.35 -9.13 4.35
N VAL A 99 12.54 -10.43 4.50
CA VAL A 99 13.73 -11.16 4.05
C VAL A 99 13.31 -12.36 3.21
N GLY A 100 14.19 -12.85 2.36
CA GLY A 100 13.88 -14.03 1.57
C GLY A 100 15.01 -14.49 0.68
N SER A 101 14.72 -15.56 -0.07
CA SER A 101 15.63 -16.11 -1.06
C SER A 101 14.89 -16.54 -2.32
N VAL A 102 15.65 -16.57 -3.41
CA VAL A 102 15.22 -16.97 -4.74
C VAL A 102 16.20 -18.02 -5.25
N ASN A 103 15.72 -19.25 -5.42
CA ASN A 103 16.54 -20.37 -5.84
C ASN A 103 15.96 -20.99 -7.12
N PRO A 104 16.77 -21.17 -8.19
CA PRO A 104 16.32 -21.93 -9.34
C PRO A 104 16.07 -23.39 -8.94
N VAL A 105 15.03 -23.99 -9.51
CA VAL A 105 14.68 -25.40 -9.35
C VAL A 105 14.52 -26.05 -10.72
N ALA A 106 14.27 -27.36 -10.76
CA ALA A 106 14.13 -28.10 -12.01
C ALA A 106 13.03 -27.53 -12.93
N ASN A 107 13.16 -27.78 -14.24
CA ASN A 107 12.16 -27.44 -15.27
C ASN A 107 11.90 -25.94 -15.47
N ALA A 108 12.95 -25.10 -15.46
CA ALA A 108 12.87 -23.64 -15.67
C ALA A 108 11.91 -22.94 -14.69
N ARG A 109 11.90 -23.42 -13.45
CA ARG A 109 11.11 -22.87 -12.35
C ARG A 109 12.02 -22.27 -11.31
N VAL A 110 11.44 -21.41 -10.50
CA VAL A 110 12.11 -20.70 -9.43
C VAL A 110 11.29 -20.85 -8.16
N GLU A 111 11.95 -21.18 -7.06
CA GLU A 111 11.39 -21.19 -5.72
C GLU A 111 11.72 -19.87 -5.02
N PHE A 112 10.70 -19.24 -4.46
CA PHE A 112 10.80 -18.03 -3.66
C PHE A 112 10.41 -18.38 -2.23
N ARG A 113 11.28 -18.05 -1.29
CA ARG A 113 11.01 -18.16 0.14
C ARG A 113 11.05 -16.76 0.72
N TYR A 114 10.13 -16.44 1.61
CA TYR A 114 10.18 -15.17 2.33
C TYR A 114 9.71 -15.32 3.77
N LYS A 115 10.17 -14.39 4.59
CA LYS A 115 9.75 -14.19 5.97
C LYS A 115 9.53 -12.71 6.22
N LEU A 116 8.32 -12.38 6.65
CA LEU A 116 7.90 -11.07 7.10
C LEU A 116 7.77 -11.09 8.62
N ALA A 117 8.48 -10.20 9.29
CA ALA A 117 8.44 -10.07 10.74
C ALA A 117 8.14 -8.65 11.20
N ASP A 118 7.47 -8.55 12.34
CA ASP A 118 7.21 -7.33 13.10
C ASP A 118 8.30 -7.19 14.17
N THR A 119 9.10 -6.14 14.08
CA THR A 119 10.22 -5.92 15.02
C THR A 119 9.74 -5.34 16.35
N ILE A 120 8.53 -4.76 16.38
CA ILE A 120 7.90 -4.18 17.56
C ILE A 120 7.35 -5.30 18.44
N ARG A 121 6.56 -6.18 17.83
CA ARG A 121 5.90 -7.33 18.49
C ARG A 121 6.83 -8.53 18.62
N GLN A 122 8.01 -8.46 18.00
CA GLN A 122 9.01 -9.52 17.95
C GLN A 122 8.41 -10.84 17.46
N SER A 123 7.59 -10.78 16.41
CA SER A 123 6.85 -11.93 15.90
C SER A 123 6.93 -12.03 14.38
N VAL A 124 6.84 -13.26 13.87
CA VAL A 124 6.72 -13.52 12.44
C VAL A 124 5.25 -13.35 12.04
N LEU A 125 5.00 -12.47 11.08
CA LEU A 125 3.66 -12.17 10.57
C LEU A 125 3.26 -13.10 9.42
N SER A 126 4.23 -13.48 8.59
CA SER A 126 4.02 -14.37 7.45
C SER A 126 5.33 -15.00 7.02
N GLU A 127 5.29 -16.28 6.72
CA GLU A 127 6.38 -17.02 6.10
C GLU A 127 5.77 -17.97 5.08
N ALA A 128 6.31 -18.01 3.87
CA ALA A 128 5.81 -18.89 2.83
C ALA A 128 6.88 -19.24 1.81
N THR A 129 6.65 -20.38 1.16
CA THR A 129 7.39 -20.85 0.00
C THR A 129 6.45 -20.90 -1.19
N MET A 130 6.85 -20.35 -2.32
CA MET A 130 6.10 -20.40 -3.57
C MET A 130 7.02 -20.78 -4.72
N THR A 131 6.47 -21.41 -5.75
CA THR A 131 7.21 -21.77 -6.95
C THR A 131 6.51 -21.21 -8.17
N ALA A 132 7.24 -20.51 -9.03
CA ALA A 132 6.72 -19.98 -10.28
C ALA A 132 7.65 -20.32 -11.45
N GLY A 133 7.21 -20.09 -12.68
CA GLY A 133 8.11 -20.12 -13.83
C GLY A 133 9.13 -18.99 -13.75
N GLU A 134 10.28 -19.14 -14.38
CA GLU A 134 11.31 -18.08 -14.43
C GLU A 134 10.78 -16.77 -15.02
N ASN A 135 9.83 -16.85 -15.96
CA ASN A 135 9.17 -15.67 -16.55
C ASN A 135 8.16 -14.98 -15.63
N ASP A 136 7.75 -15.64 -14.54
CA ASP A 136 6.69 -15.16 -13.63
C ASP A 136 7.25 -14.49 -12.36
N VAL A 137 8.56 -14.22 -12.29
CA VAL A 137 9.22 -13.61 -11.12
C VAL A 137 8.58 -12.27 -10.74
N ARG A 138 8.20 -11.45 -11.73
CA ARG A 138 7.51 -10.17 -11.48
C ARG A 138 6.14 -10.40 -10.82
N LEU A 139 5.38 -11.37 -11.32
CA LEU A 139 4.08 -11.72 -10.74
C LEU A 139 4.23 -12.25 -9.31
N ALA A 140 5.29 -13.03 -9.03
CA ALA A 140 5.62 -13.45 -7.67
C ALA A 140 5.92 -12.23 -6.78
N GLY A 141 6.69 -11.25 -7.26
CA GLY A 141 6.95 -9.99 -6.56
C GLY A 141 5.68 -9.24 -6.20
N HIS A 142 4.76 -9.05 -7.14
CA HIS A 142 3.47 -8.42 -6.90
C HIS A 142 2.64 -9.14 -5.82
N ARG A 143 2.63 -10.48 -5.83
CA ARG A 143 1.90 -11.29 -4.82
C ARG A 143 2.53 -11.20 -3.43
N ILE A 144 3.86 -11.15 -3.34
CA ILE A 144 4.55 -10.92 -2.07
C ILE A 144 4.23 -9.52 -1.56
N ALA A 145 4.25 -8.50 -2.42
CA ALA A 145 3.87 -7.14 -2.07
C ALA A 145 2.42 -7.06 -1.57
N ASP A 146 1.48 -7.77 -2.21
CA ASP A 146 0.09 -7.86 -1.75
C ASP A 146 -0.02 -8.45 -0.34
N THR A 147 0.74 -9.52 -0.09
CA THR A 147 0.76 -10.17 1.23
C THR A 147 1.35 -9.25 2.30
N VAL A 148 2.46 -8.58 2.00
CA VAL A 148 3.10 -7.63 2.91
C VAL A 148 2.16 -6.47 3.22
N TYR A 149 1.52 -5.94 2.19
CA TYR A 149 0.53 -4.86 2.32
C TYR A 149 -0.62 -5.29 3.22
N GLU A 150 -1.21 -6.46 2.99
CA GLU A 150 -2.31 -6.98 3.80
C GLU A 150 -1.90 -7.26 5.24
N LYS A 151 -0.74 -7.87 5.48
CA LYS A 151 -0.31 -8.19 6.85
C LYS A 151 0.01 -6.97 7.69
N LEU A 152 0.48 -5.87 7.07
CA LEU A 152 0.87 -4.66 7.78
C LEU A 152 -0.23 -3.61 7.86
N THR A 153 -1.18 -3.60 6.91
CA THR A 153 -2.27 -2.62 6.86
C THR A 153 -3.64 -3.21 7.24
N GLY A 154 -3.80 -4.52 7.16
CA GLY A 154 -5.11 -5.20 7.27
C GLY A 154 -5.98 -5.06 6.01
N ILE A 155 -5.49 -4.42 4.95
CA ILE A 155 -6.23 -4.17 3.71
C ILE A 155 -5.64 -5.05 2.61
N LYS A 156 -6.48 -5.69 1.80
CA LYS A 156 -6.02 -6.53 0.70
C LYS A 156 -5.25 -5.71 -0.35
N GLY A 157 -4.05 -6.15 -0.71
CA GLY A 157 -3.28 -5.58 -1.81
C GLY A 157 -3.89 -5.87 -3.19
N ILE A 158 -3.65 -4.99 -4.15
CA ILE A 158 -4.17 -5.11 -5.52
C ILE A 158 -3.05 -5.10 -6.59
N PHE A 159 -1.79 -5.24 -6.20
CA PHE A 159 -0.63 -5.15 -7.10
C PHE A 159 -0.58 -6.31 -8.10
N SER A 160 -1.11 -7.48 -7.74
CA SER A 160 -1.19 -8.63 -8.66
C SER A 160 -2.45 -8.67 -9.54
N THR A 161 -3.31 -7.65 -9.48
CA THR A 161 -4.52 -7.58 -10.30
C THR A 161 -4.20 -7.15 -11.74
N ARG A 162 -5.00 -7.61 -12.70
CA ARG A 162 -4.92 -7.20 -14.11
C ARG A 162 -6.11 -6.31 -14.44
N ILE A 163 -5.85 -5.14 -15.03
CA ILE A 163 -6.90 -4.32 -15.64
C ILE A 163 -7.26 -4.99 -16.97
N ALA A 164 -8.54 -5.31 -17.15
CA ALA A 164 -9.09 -5.88 -18.38
C ALA A 164 -9.61 -4.78 -19.31
#